data_AF-A4ILA6-F1
#
_entry.id   AF-A4ILA6-F1
#
_cell.length_a   1.000
_cell.length_b   1.000
_cell.length_c   1.000
_cell.angle_alpha   90.00
_cell.angle_beta   90.00
_cell.angle_gamma   90.00
#
_symmetry.space_group_name_H-M   'P 1'
#
loop_
_entity.id
_entity.type
_entity.pdbx_description
1 polymer ?
#
loop_
_entity_poly.entity_id
_entity_poly.type
_entity_poly.pdbx_seq_one_letter_code
_entity_poly.pdbx_strand_id
1 'polypeptide(L)' 'MERFKNYGLWIAIGSFAVLMLETFGIDIDLGKYEQLYQALLSILVMAGILNNPSLGRGYSDKIDKKS' A
#
# COMPACT_ATOMS: atom_id res chain seq x y z
N MET A 1 19.97 -11.11 -0.61
CA MET A 1 19.56 -10.64 -1.94
C MET A 1 18.04 -10.72 -2.16
N GLU A 2 17.33 -11.73 -1.64
CA GLU A 2 15.87 -11.84 -1.85
C GLU A 2 15.01 -10.81 -1.11
N ARG A 3 15.52 -10.26 -0.01
CA ARG A 3 14.81 -9.26 0.82
C ARG A 3 14.45 -7.98 0.05
N PHE A 4 15.33 -7.54 -0.87
CA PHE A 4 15.07 -6.39 -1.74
C PHE A 4 14.10 -6.68 -2.90
N LYS A 5 13.68 -7.94 -3.09
CA LYS A 5 12.61 -8.30 -4.03
C LYS A 5 11.24 -8.26 -3.37
N ASN A 6 11.15 -8.01 -2.06
CA ASN A 6 9.88 -7.94 -1.35
C ASN A 6 9.15 -6.63 -1.71
N TYR A 7 8.04 -6.75 -2.44
CA TYR A 7 7.20 -5.60 -2.81
C TYR A 7 6.70 -4.82 -1.58
N GLY A 8 6.54 -5.47 -0.43
CA GLY A 8 6.08 -4.83 0.81
C GLY A 8 7.09 -3.94 1.44
N LEU A 9 8.35 -4.35 1.35
CA LEU A 9 9.46 -3.52 1.74
C LEU A 9 9.45 -2.21 0.93
N TRP A 10 9.28 -2.30 -0.39
CA TRP A 10 9.24 -1.11 -1.26
C TRP A 10 8.00 -0.24 -1.06
N ILE A 11 6.82 -0.83 -0.85
CA ILE A 11 5.61 -0.09 -0.49
C ILE A 11 5.81 0.65 0.85
N ALA A 12 6.36 -0.03 1.86
CA ALA A 12 6.63 0.59 3.16
C ALA A 12 7.68 1.72 3.06
N ILE A 13 8.76 1.52 2.30
CA ILE A 13 9.77 2.55 2.04
C ILE A 13 9.15 3.75 1.31
N GLY A 14 8.30 3.51 0.30
CA GLY A 14 7.59 4.56 -0.42
C GLY A 14 6.68 5.38 0.49
N SER A 15 5.86 4.72 1.31
CA SER A 15 4.99 5.39 2.28
C SER A 15 5.79 6.19 3.32
N PHE A 16 6.89 5.63 3.82
CA PHE A 16 7.77 6.33 4.76
C PHE A 16 8.43 7.57 4.13
N ALA A 17 8.86 7.47 2.87
CA ALA A 17 9.44 8.61 2.16
C ALA A 17 8.46 9.78 2.03
N VAL A 18 7.18 9.52 1.74
CA VAL A 18 6.15 10.57 1.68
C VAL A 18 5.99 11.29 3.02
N LEU A 19 5.90 10.54 4.12
CA LEU A 19 5.81 11.12 5.48
C LEU A 19 7.09 11.88 5.87
N MET A 20 8.25 11.38 5.43
CA MET A 20 9.53 12.03 5.66
C MET A 20 9.61 13.39 4.95
N LEU A 21 9.06 13.50 3.73
CA LEU A 21 9.03 14.77 2.98
C LEU A 21 8.20 15.84 3.73
N GLU A 22 7.07 15.46 4.33
CA GLU A 22 6.32 16.38 5.21
C GLU A 22 7.14 16.87 6.40
N THR A 23 7.92 15.96 7.00
CA THR A 23 8.78 16.29 8.15
C THR A 23 9.87 17.29 7.78
N PHE A 24 10.30 17.31 6.50
CA PHE A 24 11.25 18.28 5.97
C PHE A 24 10.61 19.61 5.51
N GLY A 25 9.31 19.80 5.74
CA GLY A 25 8.61 21.05 5.44
C GLY A 25 8.01 21.14 4.04
N ILE A 26 7.88 20.01 3.34
CA ILE A 26 7.11 19.94 2.09
C ILE A 26 5.64 19.80 2.47
N ASP A 27 4.84 20.80 2.12
CA ASP A 27 3.39 20.80 2.38
C ASP A 27 2.71 19.83 1.41
N ILE A 28 2.46 18.61 1.88
CA ILE A 28 1.71 17.60 1.16
C ILE A 28 0.26 17.67 1.65
N ASP A 29 -0.65 18.04 0.75
CA ASP A 29 -2.09 18.00 1.05
C ASP A 29 -2.56 16.54 1.08
N LEU A 30 -2.44 15.90 2.26
CA LEU A 30 -2.92 14.55 2.51
C LEU A 30 -4.42 14.39 2.25
N GLY A 31 -5.21 15.47 2.35
CA GLY A 31 -6.64 15.45 2.07
C GLY A 31 -6.94 15.19 0.60
N LYS A 32 -6.19 15.86 -0.31
CA LYS A 32 -6.25 15.58 -1.75
C LYS A 32 -5.72 14.19 -2.10
N TYR A 33 -4.66 13.77 -1.43
CA TYR A 33 -4.12 12.41 -1.60
C TYR A 33 -5.15 11.35 -1.16
N GLU A 34 -5.87 11.63 -0.08
CA GLU A 34 -6.95 10.78 0.41
C GLU A 34 -8.09 10.65 -0.59
N GLN A 35 -8.55 11.77 -1.14
CA GLN A 35 -9.59 11.75 -2.17
C GLN A 35 -9.17 10.95 -3.40
N LEU A 36 -7.91 11.06 -3.84
CA LEU A 36 -7.38 10.30 -4.98
C LEU A 36 -7.39 8.80 -4.73
N TYR A 37 -6.87 8.34 -3.58
CA TYR A 37 -6.85 6.90 -3.30
C TYR A 37 -8.27 6.36 -3.07
N GLN A 38 -9.16 7.11 -2.40
CA GLN A 38 -10.55 6.69 -2.21
C GLN A 38 -11.29 6.59 -3.53
N ALA A 39 -11.11 7.56 -4.44
CA ALA A 39 -11.68 7.50 -5.79
C ALA A 39 -11.19 6.26 -6.55
N LEU A 40 -9.88 6.00 -6.53
CA LEU A 40 -9.29 4.81 -7.13
C LEU A 40 -9.88 3.52 -6.53
N LEU A 41 -9.86 3.38 -5.20
CA LEU A 41 -10.41 2.22 -4.51
C LEU A 41 -11.90 2.02 -4.84
N SER A 42 -12.68 3.11 -4.90
CA SER A 42 -14.10 3.04 -5.27
C SER A 42 -14.30 2.49 -6.68
N ILE A 43 -13.45 2.89 -7.64
CA ILE A 43 -13.47 2.35 -9.01
C ILE A 43 -13.10 0.87 -9.01
N LEU A 44 -12.05 0.48 -8.28
CA LEU A 44 -11.63 -0.93 -8.21
C LEU A 44 -12.69 -1.82 -7.55
N VAL A 45 -13.40 -1.31 -6.55
CA VAL A 45 -14.54 -2.00 -5.91
C VAL A 45 -15.71 -2.11 -6.88
N MET A 46 -16.08 -1.02 -7.57
CA MET A 46 -17.16 -1.03 -8.57
C MET A 46 -16.83 -1.95 -9.76
N ALA A 47 -15.56 -2.01 -10.17
CA ALA A 47 -15.07 -2.92 -11.19
C ALA A 47 -14.98 -4.39 -10.73
N GLY A 48 -15.24 -4.68 -9.45
CA GLY A 48 -15.16 -6.02 -8.88
C GLY A 48 -13.73 -6.55 -8.73
N ILE A 49 -12.70 -5.71 -8.88
CA ILE A 49 -11.28 -6.07 -8.75
C ILE A 49 -10.92 -6.25 -7.27
N LEU A 50 -11.41 -5.34 -6.42
CA LEU A 50 -11.29 -5.44 -4.96
C LEU A 50 -12.58 -6.02 -4.39
N ASN A 51 -12.47 -7.08 -3.57
CA ASN A 51 -13.58 -7.69 -2.87
C ASN A 51 -13.28 -7.80 -1.36
N ASN A 52 -14.33 -7.87 -0.54
CA ASN A 52 -14.27 -7.79 0.92
C ASN A 52 -13.12 -8.62 1.53
N PRO A 53 -12.17 -8.01 2.28
CA PRO A 53 -10.98 -8.69 2.78
C PRO A 53 -11.24 -9.75 3.85
N SER A 54 -12.51 -10.03 4.23
CA SER A 54 -12.84 -11.06 5.23
C SER A 54 -12.39 -12.48 4.84
N LEU A 55 -11.98 -12.70 3.59
CA LEU A 55 -11.55 -14.00 3.05
C LEU A 55 -10.08 -14.02 2.56
N GLY A 56 -9.31 -12.95 2.72
CA GLY A 56 -7.93 -12.85 2.20
C GLY A 56 -6.85 -13.03 3.28
N ARG A 57 -5.80 -13.80 2.98
CA ARG A 57 -4.52 -13.61 3.70
C ARG A 57 -4.02 -12.23 3.29
N GLY A 58 -3.96 -11.29 4.23
CA GLY A 58 -3.48 -9.93 3.99
C GLY A 58 -2.01 -9.89 3.55
N TYR A 59 -1.26 -8.87 3.95
CA TYR A 59 0.16 -8.71 3.60
C TYR A 59 1.05 -9.82 4.20
N SER A 60 0.95 -11.04 3.69
CA SER A 60 1.71 -12.20 4.15
C SER A 60 2.93 -12.35 3.26
N ASP A 61 4.10 -12.08 3.84
CA ASP A 61 5.36 -12.50 3.24
C ASP A 61 5.30 -14.03 3.07
N LYS A 62 5.84 -14.56 1.98
CA LYS A 62 5.67 -15.97 1.62
C LYS A 62 6.13 -16.84 2.80
N ILE A 63 5.17 -17.49 3.46
CA ILE A 63 5.50 -18.53 4.43
C ILE A 63 5.97 -19.71 3.58
N ASP A 64 7.29 -19.91 3.51
CA ASP A 64 7.88 -21.12 2.97
C ASP A 64 7.26 -22.30 3.73
N LYS A 65 6.29 -22.97 3.11
CA LYS A 65 5.83 -24.27 3.58
C LYS A 65 6.97 -25.23 3.30
N LYS A 66 7.86 -25.38 4.28
CA LYS A 66 8.80 -26.49 4.31
C LYS A 66 7.96 -27.77 4.41
N SER A 67 7.96 -28.51 3.30
CA SER A 67 7.40 -29.87 3.17
C SER A 67 8.10 -30.85 4.10
#